data_AF-A0A7K3H5N0-F1
#
_entry.id   AF-A0A7K3H5N0-F1
#
_cell.length_a   1.000
_cell.length_b   1.000
_cell.length_c   1.000
_cell.angle_alpha   90.00
_cell.angle_beta   90.00
_cell.angle_gamma   90.00
#
_symmetry.space_group_name_H-M   'P 1'
#
loop_
_entity.id
_entity.type
_entity.pdbx_description
1 polymer ?
#
loop_
_entity_poly.entity_id
_entity_poly.type
_entity_poly.pdbx_seq_one_letter_code
_entity_poly.pdbx_strand_id
1 'polypeptide(L)' 'MSEVNRVYVCSCFGITERDVREHADAGACTPRRIASACKAGTDCGGCVRRIQALLGR' A
#
# COMPACT_ATOMS: atom_id res chain seq x y z
N MET A 1 23.72 11.32 2.78
CA MET A 1 22.33 11.51 3.24
C MET A 1 21.44 10.80 2.24
N SER A 2 21.10 9.54 2.49
CA SER A 2 20.39 8.69 1.55
C SER A 2 18.95 9.19 1.42
N GLU A 3 18.63 9.84 0.31
CA GLU A 3 17.25 10.17 -0.05
C GLU A 3 16.51 8.88 -0.33
N VAL A 4 15.89 8.32 0.72
CA VAL A 4 14.93 7.23 0.56
C VAL A 4 13.78 7.77 -0.27
N ASN A 5 13.76 7.41 -1.55
CA ASN A 5 12.64 7.65 -2.44
C ASN A 5 11.41 6.92 -1.87
N ARG A 6 10.66 7.62 -1.01
CA ARG A 6 9.43 7.13 -0.41
C ARG A 6 8.34 7.23 -1.46
N VAL A 7 8.31 6.25 -2.35
CA VAL A 7 7.27 6.18 -3.37
C VAL A 7 5.93 5.97 -2.67
N TYR A 8 5.11 7.03 -2.65
CA TYR A 8 3.77 6.96 -2.12
C TYR A 8 2.88 6.13 -3.05
N VAL A 9 2.19 5.17 -2.45
CA VAL A 9 1.18 4.36 -3.11
C VAL A 9 -0.21 4.96 -2.91
N CYS A 10 -0.52 5.47 -1.71
CA CYS A 10 -1.78 6.14 -1.41
C CYS A 10 -1.55 7.54 -0.86
N SER A 11 -1.93 8.57 -1.63
CA SER A 11 -1.81 9.96 -1.20
C SER A 11 -2.84 10.35 -0.14
N CYS A 12 -4.03 9.73 -0.12
CA CYS A 12 -5.08 10.07 0.86
C CYS A 12 -4.67 9.77 2.30
N PHE A 13 -3.96 8.66 2.50
CA PHE A 13 -3.54 8.17 3.81
C PHE A 13 -2.02 8.18 4.00
N GLY A 14 -1.26 8.73 3.03
CA GLY A 14 0.20 8.83 3.11
C GLY A 14 0.93 7.48 3.11
N ILE A 15 0.34 6.44 2.51
CA ILE A 15 0.89 5.08 2.54
C ILE A 15 1.95 4.91 1.45
N THR A 16 3.11 4.38 1.83
CA THR A 16 4.23 4.13 0.92
C THR A 16 4.24 2.68 0.43
N GLU A 17 5.03 2.43 -0.62
CA GLU A 17 5.26 1.08 -1.11
C GLU A 17 5.88 0.15 -0.05
N ARG A 18 6.74 0.70 0.82
CA ARG A 18 7.32 -0.05 1.93
C ARG A 18 6.24 -0.48 2.92
N ASP A 19 5.35 0.41 3.32
CA ASP A 19 4.27 0.09 4.26
C ASP A 19 3.36 -1.02 3.68
N VAL A 20 3.06 -0.97 2.38
CA VAL A 20 2.28 -2.02 1.70
C VAL A 20 2.99 -3.37 1.77
N ARG A 21 4.31 -3.41 1.55
CA ARG A 21 5.11 -4.64 1.65
C ARG A 21 5.18 -5.15 3.09
N GLU A 22 5.44 -4.29 4.06
CA GLU A 22 5.47 -4.65 5.49
C GLU A 22 4.14 -5.26 5.94
N HIS A 23 3.01 -4.68 5.52
CA HIS A 23 1.70 -5.26 5.80
C HIS A 23 1.48 -6.59 5.08
N ALA A 24 1.93 -6.72 3.83
CA ALA A 24 1.86 -7.98 3.09
C ALA A 24 2.66 -9.09 3.79
N ASP A 25 3.88 -8.79 4.22
CA ASP A 25 4.77 -9.69 4.97
C ASP A 25 4.17 -10.05 6.34
N ALA A 26 3.46 -9.13 6.98
CA ALA A 26 2.67 -9.39 8.20
C ALA A 26 1.39 -10.23 7.96
N GLY A 27 1.10 -10.66 6.72
CA GLY A 27 -0.02 -11.53 6.36
C GLY A 27 -1.22 -10.83 5.73
N ALA A 28 -1.14 -9.52 5.48
CA ALA A 28 -2.15 -8.76 4.76
C ALA A 28 -2.03 -8.95 3.23
N CYS A 29 -1.97 -10.19 2.77
CA CYS A 29 -1.62 -10.50 1.39
C CYS A 29 -2.68 -10.10 0.35
N THR A 30 -3.80 -9.46 0.69
CA THR A 30 -4.85 -9.10 -0.30
C THR A 30 -5.14 -7.59 -0.24
N PRO A 31 -5.58 -6.93 -1.33
CA PRO A 31 -5.92 -5.51 -1.30
C PRO A 31 -6.91 -5.17 -0.18
N ARG A 32 -7.87 -6.05 0.08
CA ARG A 32 -8.85 -5.89 1.16
C ARG A 32 -8.20 -5.99 2.54
N ARG A 33 -7.20 -6.85 2.72
CA ARG A 33 -6.43 -6.93 3.97
C ARG A 33 -5.49 -5.74 4.14
N ILE A 34 -4.84 -5.26 3.07
CA ILE A 34 -4.06 -4.02 3.07
C ILE A 34 -4.94 -2.85 3.49
N ALA A 35 -6.13 -2.71 2.87
CA ALA A 35 -7.11 -1.69 3.25
C ALA A 35 -7.52 -1.79 4.72
N SER A 36 -7.69 -3.01 5.25
CA SER A 36 -7.98 -3.21 6.68
C SER A 36 -6.81 -2.89 7.60
N ALA A 37 -5.57 -3.05 7.14
CA ALA A 37 -4.37 -2.82 7.94
C ALA A 37 -3.95 -1.34 7.98
N CYS A 38 -4.04 -0.64 6.84
CA CYS A 38 -3.52 0.73 6.70
C CYS A 38 -4.46 1.72 6.02
N LYS A 39 -5.72 1.36 5.76
CA LYS A 39 -6.75 2.19 5.10
C LYS A 39 -6.48 2.50 3.63
N ALA A 40 -5.36 2.03 3.05
CA ALA A 40 -5.09 2.25 1.64
C ALA A 40 -6.19 1.64 0.76
N GLY A 41 -6.82 2.48 -0.06
CA GLY A 41 -7.89 2.07 -0.99
C GLY A 41 -9.31 2.18 -0.45
N THR A 42 -9.54 2.78 0.73
CA THR A 42 -10.88 2.97 1.30
C THR A 42 -11.50 4.36 1.04
N ASP A 43 -10.75 5.29 0.45
CA ASP A 43 -11.20 6.65 0.12
C ASP A 43 -11.41 6.80 -1.40
N CYS A 44 -10.52 7.51 -2.12
CA CYS A 44 -10.64 7.70 -3.57
C CYS A 44 -10.42 6.43 -4.41
N GLY A 45 -9.87 5.36 -3.82
CA GLY A 45 -9.63 4.07 -4.48
C GLY A 45 -8.52 4.04 -5.54
N GLY A 46 -7.92 5.16 -5.91
CA GLY A 46 -6.93 5.25 -7.00
C GLY A 46 -5.67 4.38 -6.81
N CYS A 47 -5.31 4.09 -5.56
CA CYS A 47 -4.15 3.26 -5.22
C CYS A 47 -4.41 1.74 -5.34
N VAL A 48 -5.66 1.29 -5.47
CA VAL A 48 -6.02 -0.13 -5.39
C VAL A 48 -5.36 -0.97 -6.48
N ARG A 49 -5.33 -0.49 -7.73
CA ARG A 49 -4.66 -1.19 -8.85
C ARG A 49 -3.15 -1.28 -8.62
N ARG A 50 -2.54 -0.24 -8.05
CA ARG A 50 -1.11 -0.24 -7.73
C ARG A 50 -0.79 -1.24 -6.61
N ILE A 51 -1.64 -1.32 -5.59
CA ILE A 51 -1.51 -2.31 -4.51
C ILE A 51 -1.65 -3.73 -5.07
N GLN A 52 -2.60 -3.98 -5.97
CA GLN A 52 -2.75 -5.28 -6.65
C GLN A 52 -1.47 -5.69 -7.39
N ALA A 53 -0.91 -4.78 -8.19
CA ALA A 53 0.36 -5.01 -8.90
C ALA A 53 1.53 -5.32 -7.95
N LEU A 54 1.62 -4.60 -6.81
CA LEU A 54 2.64 -4.87 -5.78
C LEU A 54 2.48 -6.24 -5.11
N LEU A 55 1.25 -6.75 -5.04
CA LEU A 55 0.94 -8.08 -4.50
C LEU A 55 1.01 -9.19 -5.55
N GLY A 56 1.33 -8.87 -6.81
CA GLY A 56 1.44 -9.83 -7.91
C GLY A 56 0.11 -10.40 -8.39
N ARG A 57 -0.95 -9.58 -8.44
CA ARG A 57 -2.33 -9.97 -8.82
C ARG A 57 -2.95 -8.95 -9.75
#